data_AF-A0A356WTK1-F1
#
_entry.id   AF-A0A356WTK1-F1
#
_cell.length_a   1.000
_cell.length_b   1.000
_cell.length_c   1.000
_cell.angle_alpha   90.00
_cell.angle_beta   90.00
_cell.angle_gamma   90.00
#
_symmetry.space_group_name_H-M   'P 1'
#
loop_
_entity.id
_entity.type
_entity.pdbx_description
1 polymer ?
#
loop_
_entity_poly.entity_id
_entity_poly.type
_entity_poly.pdbx_seq_one_letter_code
_entity_poly.pdbx_strand_id
1 'polypeptide(L)'
;MTIDRRKFIKSSLAGAAVAGLGKSLSAFAGETPAGTPPAFPIKAELRISFQEGTAPGANLNEKFDFMEEHGVVGFEPHGRGMKGRMQEFKDALKGRNIKVSAVCAG
;
A
#
# COMPACT_ATOMS: atom_id res chain seq x y z
N MET A 1 3.78 38.27 0.50
CA MET A 1 3.43 37.59 1.77
C MET A 1 4.03 36.19 1.74
N THR A 2 4.94 35.88 2.65
CA THR A 2 5.61 34.56 2.68
C THR A 2 4.81 33.65 3.60
N ILE A 3 4.06 32.69 3.04
CA ILE A 3 3.24 31.76 3.82
C ILE A 3 4.16 30.74 4.49
N ASP A 4 4.17 30.74 5.82
CA ASP A 4 4.85 29.73 6.62
C ASP A 4 4.05 28.41 6.58
N ARG A 5 4.54 27.47 5.79
CA ARG A 5 3.91 26.16 5.56
C ARG A 5 3.69 25.37 6.85
N ARG A 6 4.58 25.49 7.84
CA ARG A 6 4.44 24.77 9.12
C ARG A 6 3.33 25.38 9.96
N LYS A 7 3.21 26.71 9.97
CA LYS A 7 2.08 27.38 10.64
C LYS A 7 0.77 27.08 9.95
N PHE A 8 0.73 27.08 8.62
CA PHE A 8 -0.46 26.75 7.84
C PHE A 8 -0.98 25.33 8.12
N ILE A 9 -0.11 24.32 8.10
CA ILE A 9 -0.52 22.93 8.40
C ILE A 9 -1.04 22.80 9.82
N LYS A 10 -0.37 23.44 10.80
CA LYS A 10 -0.80 23.42 12.21
C LYS A 10 -2.15 24.11 12.42
N SER A 11 -2.40 25.24 11.74
CA SER A 11 -3.69 25.94 11.82
C SER A 11 -4.82 25.17 11.12
N SER A 12 -4.54 24.52 9.99
CA SER A 12 -5.54 23.75 9.24
C SER A 12 -6.01 22.50 10.00
N LEU A 13 -5.11 21.85 10.76
CA LEU A 13 -5.47 20.68 11.57
C LEU A 13 -6.35 21.05 12.77
N ALA A 14 -6.14 22.23 13.37
CA ALA A 14 -6.98 22.74 14.46
C ALA A 14 -8.38 23.19 13.99
N GLY A 15 -8.54 23.53 12.70
CA GLY A 15 -9.82 23.99 12.13
C GLY A 15 -10.76 22.87 11.66
N ALA A 16 -10.26 21.65 11.42
CA ALA A 16 -11.06 20.56 10.85
C ALA A 16 -11.96 19.82 11.87
N ALA A 17 -11.80 20.07 13.17
CA ALA A 17 -12.55 19.34 14.20
C ALA A 17 -14.02 19.80 14.36
N VAL A 18 -14.44 20.90 13.75
CA VAL A 18 -15.75 21.52 14.07
C VAL A 18 -16.77 21.49 12.92
N ALA A 19 -16.44 20.99 11.72
CA ALA A 19 -17.35 21.04 10.56
C ALA A 19 -17.55 19.69 9.84
N GLY A 20 -17.77 18.60 10.58
CA GLY A 20 -17.94 17.25 10.03
C GLY A 20 -19.14 16.44 10.52
N LEU A 21 -20.03 16.99 11.36
CA LEU A 21 -21.23 16.29 11.86
C LEU A 21 -22.40 16.27 10.85
N GLY A 22 -22.10 16.09 9.56
CA GLY A 22 -23.05 16.11 8.45
C GLY A 22 -23.15 14.77 7.72
N LYS A 23 -23.87 13.82 8.33
CA LYS A 23 -24.57 12.66 7.71
C LYS A 23 -24.38 12.50 6.18
N SER A 24 -23.36 11.79 5.69
CA SER A 24 -23.33 11.32 4.28
C SER A 24 -22.24 10.29 3.92
N LEU A 25 -21.79 9.42 4.84
CA LEU A 25 -20.89 8.31 4.49
C LEU A 25 -21.43 6.98 5.00
N SER A 26 -22.60 6.59 4.49
CA SER A 26 -23.22 5.27 4.75
C SER A 26 -23.13 4.38 3.50
N ALA A 27 -21.97 4.31 2.87
CA ALA A 27 -21.76 3.48 1.69
C ALA A 27 -20.34 2.88 1.68
N PHE A 28 -20.03 2.08 2.71
CA PHE A 28 -19.13 0.91 2.70
C PHE A 28 -18.85 0.54 4.17
N ALA A 29 -19.83 -0.05 4.85
CA ALA A 29 -19.61 -0.69 6.14
C ALA A 29 -19.88 -2.19 5.96
N GLY A 30 -18.91 -2.88 5.35
CA GLY A 30 -18.74 -4.30 5.56
C GLY A 30 -18.26 -4.52 6.99
N GLU A 31 -19.22 -4.82 7.86
CA GLU A 31 -19.14 -5.56 9.12
C GLU A 31 -17.84 -5.49 9.93
N THR A 32 -17.87 -4.66 10.98
CA THR A 32 -17.18 -4.94 12.24
C THR A 32 -18.07 -4.38 13.35
N PRO A 33 -18.39 -5.12 14.45
CA PRO A 33 -19.15 -4.55 15.55
C PRO A 33 -18.38 -3.35 16.12
N ALA A 34 -18.92 -2.16 15.92
CA ALA A 34 -18.35 -0.93 16.43
C ALA A 34 -18.59 -0.86 17.95
N GLY A 35 -17.53 -0.77 18.74
CA GLY A 35 -17.69 -0.39 20.15
C GLY A 35 -16.56 -0.77 21.09
N THR A 36 -15.76 -1.79 20.78
CA THR A 36 -14.60 -2.13 21.62
C THR A 36 -13.33 -1.66 20.92
N PRO A 37 -12.67 -0.58 21.40
CA PRO A 37 -11.33 -0.28 20.94
C PRO A 37 -10.47 -1.53 21.19
N PRO A 38 -9.69 -1.98 20.20
CA PRO A 38 -8.82 -3.14 20.40
C PRO A 38 -7.95 -2.89 21.64
N ALA A 39 -7.96 -3.85 22.56
CA ALA A 39 -7.10 -3.81 23.72
C ALA A 39 -5.64 -3.80 23.24
N PHE A 40 -4.94 -2.69 23.46
CA PHE A 40 -3.55 -2.57 23.07
C PHE A 40 -2.69 -3.49 23.94
N PRO A 41 -1.69 -4.16 23.36
CA PRO A 41 -1.19 -3.98 21.99
C PRO A 41 -1.83 -4.93 20.95
N ILE A 42 -2.31 -4.38 19.83
CA ILE A 42 -2.60 -5.17 18.63
C ILE A 42 -1.25 -5.61 18.04
N LYS A 43 -1.05 -6.92 17.90
CA LYS A 43 0.09 -7.46 17.13
C LYS A 43 -0.23 -7.34 15.64
N ALA A 44 0.11 -6.19 15.04
CA ALA A 44 -0.01 -5.97 13.60
C ALA A 44 1.25 -6.45 12.86
N GLU A 45 1.07 -7.11 11.72
CA GLU A 45 2.16 -7.52 10.83
C GLU A 45 2.26 -6.53 9.67
N LEU A 46 3.43 -5.93 9.48
CA LEU A 46 3.70 -5.02 8.37
C LEU A 46 4.19 -5.80 7.14
N ARG A 47 3.34 -5.91 6.13
CA ARG A 47 3.63 -6.63 4.88
C ARG A 47 4.10 -5.65 3.80
N ILE A 48 5.41 -5.51 3.64
CA ILE A 48 6.02 -4.57 2.68
C ILE A 48 5.89 -5.07 1.24
N SER A 49 5.68 -4.13 0.31
CA SER A 49 5.62 -4.35 -1.14
C SER A 49 6.55 -3.41 -1.89
N PHE A 50 7.09 -3.87 -3.03
CA PHE A 50 7.90 -3.08 -3.95
C PHE A 50 7.26 -2.97 -5.33
N GLN A 51 7.35 -1.78 -5.93
CA GLN A 51 7.12 -1.61 -7.36
C GLN A 51 8.22 -2.31 -8.17
N GLU A 52 7.87 -2.76 -9.38
CA GLU A 52 8.74 -3.53 -10.28
C GLU A 52 10.14 -2.92 -10.52
N GLY A 53 10.28 -1.60 -10.45
CA GLY A 53 11.55 -0.89 -10.62
C GLY A 53 12.39 -0.70 -9.34
N THR A 54 11.90 -1.12 -8.18
CA THR A 54 12.51 -0.79 -6.87
C THR A 54 13.69 -1.71 -6.53
N ALA A 55 13.50 -3.02 -6.68
CA ALA A 55 14.54 -4.00 -6.37
C ALA A 55 15.63 -4.01 -7.46
N PRO A 56 16.92 -4.15 -7.09
CA PRO A 56 17.99 -4.37 -8.05
C PRO A 56 17.83 -5.72 -8.77
N GLY A 57 18.34 -5.81 -9.99
CA GLY A 57 18.30 -7.04 -10.79
C GLY A 57 17.92 -6.76 -12.25
N ALA A 58 18.44 -7.57 -13.16
CA ALA A 58 18.21 -7.45 -14.60
C ALA A 58 16.87 -8.06 -15.03
N ASN A 59 16.33 -9.02 -14.27
CA ASN A 59 15.08 -9.72 -14.54
C ASN A 59 14.24 -9.91 -13.27
N LEU A 60 13.01 -10.40 -13.40
CA LEU A 60 12.09 -10.57 -12.26
C LEU A 60 12.59 -11.57 -11.23
N ASN A 61 13.29 -12.65 -11.63
CA ASN A 61 13.77 -13.63 -10.68
C ASN A 61 14.84 -13.06 -9.77
N GLU A 62 15.83 -12.36 -10.32
CA GLU A 62 16.87 -11.68 -9.52
C GLU A 62 16.27 -10.65 -8.55
N LYS A 63 15.26 -9.89 -9.02
CA LYS A 63 14.53 -8.94 -8.17
C LYS A 63 13.77 -9.64 -7.05
N PHE A 64 13.13 -10.77 -7.35
CA PHE A 64 12.39 -11.56 -6.37
C PHE A 64 13.30 -12.25 -5.37
N ASP A 65 14.48 -12.73 -5.79
CA ASP A 65 15.49 -13.28 -4.90
C ASP A 65 15.93 -12.21 -3.88
N PHE A 66 16.20 -10.98 -4.34
CA PHE A 66 16.51 -9.85 -3.46
C PHE A 66 15.34 -9.52 -2.51
N MET A 67 14.11 -9.51 -3.01
CA MET A 67 12.92 -9.23 -2.21
C MET A 67 12.71 -10.27 -1.10
N GLU A 68 12.86 -11.56 -1.41
CA GLU A 68 12.73 -12.64 -0.42
C GLU A 68 13.84 -12.58 0.64
N GLU A 69 15.09 -12.32 0.23
CA GLU A 69 16.21 -12.12 1.15
C GLU A 69 15.96 -10.98 2.16
N HIS A 70 15.24 -9.93 1.74
CA HIS A 70 14.95 -8.74 2.56
C HIS A 70 13.55 -8.75 3.19
N GLY A 71 12.81 -9.86 3.11
CA GLY A 71 11.50 -10.00 3.75
C GLY A 71 10.37 -9.20 3.11
N VAL A 72 10.51 -8.83 1.84
CA VAL A 72 9.45 -8.16 1.07
C VAL A 72 8.51 -9.22 0.51
N VAL A 73 7.21 -9.05 0.77
CA VAL A 73 6.18 -10.07 0.47
C VAL A 73 5.18 -9.61 -0.60
N GLY A 74 5.29 -8.36 -1.05
CA GLY A 74 4.43 -7.76 -2.06
C GLY A 74 5.20 -7.31 -3.30
N PHE A 75 4.58 -7.51 -4.46
CA PHE A 75 5.07 -7.06 -5.76
C PHE A 75 3.99 -6.21 -6.44
N GLU A 76 4.38 -5.05 -6.95
CA GLU A 76 3.51 -4.14 -7.69
C GLU A 76 4.03 -3.97 -9.14
N PRO A 77 3.52 -4.77 -10.10
CA PRO A 77 3.85 -4.63 -11.51
C PRO A 77 3.31 -3.35 -12.12
N HIS A 78 3.97 -2.86 -13.17
CA HIS A 78 3.44 -1.77 -13.96
C HIS A 78 2.28 -2.27 -14.86
N GLY A 79 1.16 -1.56 -14.83
CA GLY A 79 -0.04 -1.87 -15.61
C GLY A 79 0.15 -1.71 -17.13
N ARG A 80 1.08 -0.86 -17.57
CA ARG A 80 1.34 -0.67 -19.01
C ARG A 80 1.92 -1.96 -19.61
N GLY A 81 1.18 -2.56 -20.54
CA GLY A 81 1.60 -3.80 -21.21
C GLY A 81 1.47 -5.07 -20.37
N MET A 82 0.87 -5.00 -19.17
CA MET A 82 0.74 -6.13 -18.25
C MET A 82 0.12 -7.38 -18.90
N LYS A 83 -0.89 -7.20 -19.78
CA LYS A 83 -1.57 -8.32 -20.43
C LYS A 83 -0.59 -9.22 -21.21
N GLY A 84 0.44 -8.63 -21.84
CA GLY A 84 1.46 -9.38 -22.58
C GLY A 84 2.48 -10.09 -21.69
N ARG A 85 2.57 -9.71 -20.41
CA ARG A 85 3.56 -10.20 -19.43
C ARG A 85 2.93 -11.05 -18.33
N MET A 86 1.63 -11.32 -18.40
CA MET A 86 0.90 -12.05 -17.37
C MET A 86 1.49 -13.45 -17.11
N GLN A 87 1.99 -14.12 -18.16
CA GLN A 87 2.63 -15.42 -18.02
C GLN A 87 4.00 -15.31 -17.34
N GLU A 88 4.82 -14.33 -17.72
CA GLU A 88 6.11 -14.01 -17.08
C GLU A 88 5.93 -13.79 -15.57
N PHE A 89 4.94 -12.99 -15.16
CA PHE A 89 4.64 -12.76 -13.74
C PHE A 89 4.22 -14.02 -13.00
N LYS A 90 3.33 -14.83 -13.60
CA LYS A 90 2.87 -16.09 -12.99
C LYS A 90 4.02 -17.07 -12.78
N ASP A 91 4.88 -17.20 -13.78
CA ASP A 91 6.01 -18.13 -13.74
C ASP A 91 7.05 -17.67 -12.72
N ALA A 92 7.39 -16.37 -12.71
CA ALA A 92 8.36 -15.81 -11.77
C ALA A 92 7.89 -15.86 -10.30
N LEU A 93 6.58 -15.72 -10.04
CA LEU A 93 6.00 -15.78 -8.70
C LEU A 93 5.75 -17.21 -8.19
N LYS A 94 5.84 -18.22 -9.06
CA LYS A 94 5.46 -19.59 -8.73
C LYS A 94 6.37 -20.16 -7.64
N GLY A 95 5.78 -20.50 -6.49
CA GLY A 95 6.49 -21.11 -5.36
C GLY A 95 7.21 -20.11 -4.45
N ARG A 96 7.11 -18.80 -4.71
CA ARG A 96 7.73 -17.75 -3.89
C ARG A 96 6.78 -17.22 -2.82
N ASN A 97 7.33 -16.63 -1.76
CA ASN A 97 6.56 -15.92 -0.73
C ASN A 97 6.28 -14.45 -1.11
N ILE A 98 6.03 -14.20 -2.39
CA ILE A 98 5.72 -12.89 -2.94
C ILE A 98 4.35 -12.96 -3.63
N LYS A 99 3.49 -11.97 -3.37
CA LYS A 99 2.17 -11.85 -4.02
C LYS A 99 2.06 -10.53 -4.74
N VAL A 100 1.28 -10.50 -5.82
CA VAL A 100 0.85 -9.24 -6.42
C VAL A 100 -0.01 -8.48 -5.42
N SER A 101 0.43 -7.30 -5.00
CA SER A 101 -0.28 -6.48 -4.00
C SER A 101 -1.20 -5.45 -4.64
N ALA A 102 -0.72 -4.81 -5.71
CA ALA A 102 -1.40 -3.75 -6.43
C ALA A 102 -0.88 -3.73 -7.87
N VAL A 103 -1.48 -2.90 -8.72
CA VAL A 103 -1.01 -2.66 -10.09
C VAL A 103 -0.85 -1.15 -10.27
N CYS A 104 0.36 -0.71 -10.63
CA CYS A 104 0.63 0.71 -10.89
C CYS A 104 0.28 1.05 -12.34
N ALA A 105 -0.82 1.78 -12.59
CA ALA A 105 -1.29 2.07 -13.95
C ALA A 105 -0.43 3.08 -14.74
N GLY A 106 0.55 3.72 -14.08
CA GLY A 106 1.29 4.88 -14.59
C GLY A 106 0.98 6.12 -13.77
#